data_AF-A0A1B0CHZ3-F1
#
_entry.id   AF-A0A1B0CHZ3-F1
#
_cell.length_a   1.000
_cell.length_b   1.000
_cell.length_c   1.000
_cell.angle_alpha   90.00
_cell.angle_beta   90.00
_cell.angle_gamma   90.00
#
_symmetry.space_group_name_H-M   'P 1'
#
loop_
_entity.id
_entity.type
_entity.pdbx_description
1 polymer ?
#
loop_
_entity_poly.entity_id
_entity_poly.type
_entity_poly.pdbx_seq_one_letter_code
_entity_poly.pdbx_strand_id
1 'polypeptide(L)' 'MSVRAFNFRGLMAPTFTAFKDNSSQSVNYEVIDPYAKWLKDKGIKAVLVNGTSGEGMSLNVAERRPQLKNGKRHDK' A
#
# COMPACT_ATOMS: atom_id res chain seq x y z
N MET A 1 -18.28 13.59 -11.98
CA MET A 1 -17.48 12.49 -11.39
C MET A 1 -18.41 11.30 -11.17
N SER A 2 -18.06 10.12 -11.68
CA SER A 2 -18.85 8.90 -11.43
C SER A 2 -18.29 8.20 -10.19
N VAL A 3 -19.13 8.03 -9.16
CA VAL A 3 -18.78 7.27 -7.96
C VAL A 3 -18.89 5.79 -8.30
N ARG A 4 -17.76 5.08 -8.30
CA ARG A 4 -17.75 3.62 -8.41
C ARG A 4 -17.91 3.04 -7.00
N ALA A 5 -18.94 2.22 -6.81
CA ALA A 5 -19.06 1.43 -5.58
C ALA A 5 -17.87 0.47 -5.48
N PHE A 6 -17.15 0.52 -4.37
CA PHE A 6 -16.09 -0.44 -4.08
C PHE A 6 -16.72 -1.67 -3.42
N ASN A 7 -17.04 -2.68 -4.23
CA ASN A 7 -17.58 -3.95 -3.77
C ASN A 7 -16.43 -4.96 -3.59
N PHE A 8 -15.99 -5.15 -2.34
CA PHE A 8 -14.95 -6.12 -2.00
C PHE A 8 -15.48 -7.18 -1.03
N ARG A 9 -15.08 -8.44 -1.23
CA ARG A 9 -15.40 -9.56 -0.34
C ARG A 9 -14.14 -10.38 -0.07
N GLY A 10 -13.83 -10.57 1.22
CA GLY A 10 -12.68 -11.35 1.68
C GLY A 10 -11.85 -10.58 2.69
N LEU A 11 -10.62 -11.04 2.90
CA LEU A 11 -9.69 -10.43 3.85
C LEU A 11 -8.92 -9.28 3.18
N MET A 12 -9.03 -8.09 3.77
CA MET A 12 -8.21 -6.93 3.44
C MET A 12 -7.23 -6.68 4.58
N ALA A 13 -5.93 -6.77 4.30
CA ALA A 13 -4.91 -6.58 5.32
C ALA A 13 -4.45 -5.11 5.38
N PRO A 14 -4.47 -4.44 6.55
CA PRO A 14 -3.77 -3.18 6.71
C PRO A 14 -2.25 -3.42 6.67
N THR A 15 -1.53 -2.64 5.86
CA THR A 15 -0.07 -2.81 5.66
C THR A 15 0.70 -1.60 6.15
N PHE A 16 1.90 -1.83 6.68
CA PHE A 16 2.86 -0.78 7.04
C PHE A 16 3.52 -0.17 5.81
N THR A 17 4.00 1.08 5.93
CA THR A 17 4.86 1.71 4.92
C THR A 17 6.30 1.33 5.22
N ALA A 18 6.96 0.68 4.25
CA ALA A 18 8.36 0.33 4.40
C ALA A 18 9.25 1.56 4.25
N PHE A 19 10.21 1.73 5.14
CA PHE A 19 11.23 2.77 5.08
C PHE A 19 12.61 2.15 4.86
N LYS A 20 13.50 2.92 4.23
CA LYS A 20 14.91 2.56 4.10
C LYS A 20 15.61 2.84 5.41
N ASP A 21 16.54 1.96 5.78
CA ASP A 21 17.44 2.19 6.89
C ASP A 21 18.57 3.13 6.46
N ASN A 22 18.22 4.40 6.29
CA ASN A 22 19.13 5.49 5.96
C ASN A 22 18.85 6.70 6.86
N SER A 23 19.77 7.67 6.85
CA SER A 23 19.67 8.86 7.71
C SER A 23 18.40 9.69 7.48
N SER A 24 17.82 9.64 6.28
CA SER A 24 16.59 10.36 5.94
C SER A 24 15.31 9.55 6.16
N GLN A 25 15.41 8.28 6.55
CA GLN A 25 14.30 7.33 6.67
C GLN A 25 13.31 7.43 5.50
N SER A 26 13.83 7.45 4.27
CA SER A 26 12.99 7.63 3.08
C SER A 26 12.12 6.40 2.80
N VAL A 27 10.91 6.58 2.26
CA VAL A 27 10.04 5.46 1.86
C VAL A 27 10.74 4.51 0.88
N ASN A 28 10.62 3.21 1.13
CA ASN A 28 11.17 2.15 0.31
C ASN A 28 10.12 1.63 -0.68
N TYR A 29 10.08 2.19 -1.89
CA TYR A 29 9.13 1.79 -2.92
C TYR A 29 9.49 0.46 -3.62
N GLU A 30 10.75 0.05 -3.56
CA GLU A 30 11.26 -1.15 -4.26
C GLU A 30 10.68 -2.44 -3.68
N VAL A 31 10.32 -2.43 -2.39
CA VAL A 31 9.77 -3.60 -1.69
C VAL A 31 8.26 -3.76 -1.86
N ILE A 32 7.56 -2.77 -2.42
CA ILE A 32 6.09 -2.79 -2.53
C ILE A 32 5.62 -3.98 -3.39
N ASP A 33 6.20 -4.16 -4.58
CA ASP A 33 5.80 -5.22 -5.51
C ASP A 33 6.09 -6.64 -4.97
N PRO A 34 7.31 -6.96 -4.47
CA PRO A 34 7.56 -8.29 -3.91
C PRO A 34 6.75 -8.56 -2.65
N TYR A 35 6.49 -7.55 -1.82
CA TYR A 35 5.66 -7.70 -0.62
C TYR A 35 4.17 -7.92 -0.97
N ALA A 36 3.64 -7.16 -1.93
CA ALA A 36 2.28 -7.35 -2.45
C ALA A 36 2.10 -8.74 -3.06
N LYS A 37 3.11 -9.22 -3.82
CA LYS A 37 3.11 -10.59 -4.35
C LYS A 37 3.09 -11.62 -3.22
N TRP A 38 3.93 -11.46 -2.20
CA TRP A 38 3.95 -12.38 -1.06
C TRP A 38 2.59 -12.41 -0.33
N LEU A 39 1.95 -11.27 -0.11
CA LEU A 39 0.62 -11.19 0.50
C LEU A 39 -0.44 -11.91 -0.36
N LYS A 40 -0.39 -11.71 -1.68
CA LYS A 40 -1.27 -12.40 -2.63
C LYS A 40 -1.07 -13.92 -2.56
N ASP A 41 0.18 -14.38 -2.53
CA ASP A 41 0.54 -15.80 -2.41
C ASP A 41 0.09 -16.42 -1.07
N LYS A 42 -0.11 -15.58 -0.03
CA LYS A 42 -0.69 -15.97 1.27
C LYS A 42 -2.23 -15.89 1.31
N GLY A 43 -2.88 -15.58 0.19
CA GLY A 43 -4.34 -15.52 0.08
C GLY A 43 -4.97 -14.20 0.53
N ILE A 44 -4.17 -13.16 0.75
CA ILE A 44 -4.69 -11.80 1.00
C ILE A 44 -5.22 -11.23 -0.32
N LYS A 45 -6.49 -10.85 -0.33
CA LYS A 45 -7.20 -10.42 -1.55
C LYS A 45 -7.13 -8.92 -1.79
N ALA A 46 -6.86 -8.13 -0.75
CA ALA A 46 -6.64 -6.70 -0.86
C ALA A 46 -5.79 -6.19 0.31
N VAL A 47 -5.22 -5.01 0.13
CA VAL A 47 -4.46 -4.30 1.17
C VAL A 47 -4.98 -2.89 1.36
N LEU A 48 -4.95 -2.41 2.60
CA LEU A 48 -5.21 -1.03 2.96
C LEU A 48 -3.89 -0.32 3.19
N VAL A 49 -3.56 0.62 2.30
CA VAL A 49 -2.35 1.45 2.36
C VAL A 49 -2.65 2.85 2.90
N ASN A 50 -1.66 3.52 3.48
CA ASN A 50 -1.79 4.85 4.10
C ASN A 50 -2.89 4.92 5.20
N GLY A 51 -3.24 3.78 5.80
CA GLY A 51 -4.07 3.73 7.02
C GLY A 51 -3.25 4.07 8.26
N THR A 52 -3.82 3.85 9.44
CA THR A 52 -3.08 3.99 10.71
C THR A 52 -1.87 3.06 10.78
N SER A 53 -2.05 1.78 10.43
CA SER A 53 -0.95 0.81 10.34
C SER A 53 0.07 1.15 9.25
N GLY A 54 -0.35 1.86 8.21
CA GLY A 54 0.50 2.39 7.14
C GLY A 54 1.15 3.73 7.49
N GLU A 55 1.05 4.16 8.75
CA GLU A 55 1.61 5.43 9.24
C GLU A 55 1.17 6.63 8.39
N GLY A 56 -0.03 6.53 7.81
CA GLY A 56 -0.51 7.45 6.80
C GLY A 56 -0.55 8.88 7.31
N MET A 57 -0.74 9.12 8.61
CA MET A 57 -0.77 10.45 9.20
C MET A 57 0.61 11.12 9.28
N SER A 58 1.69 10.33 9.37
CA SER A 58 3.07 10.81 9.48
C SER A 58 3.68 11.15 8.11
N LEU A 59 3.12 10.62 7.04
CA LEU A 59 3.62 10.82 5.67
C LEU A 59 3.22 12.18 5.11
N ASN A 60 4.06 12.77 4.27
CA ASN A 60 3.70 13.93 3.45
C ASN A 60 2.97 13.50 2.17
N VAL A 61 2.43 14.46 1.41
CA VAL A 61 1.67 14.17 0.17
C VAL A 61 2.55 13.51 -0.91
N ALA A 62 3.84 13.87 -0.97
CA ALA A 62 4.79 13.30 -1.93
C ALA A 62 5.09 11.83 -1.63
N GLU A 63 5.03 11.41 -0.37
CA GLU A 63 5.24 10.03 0.09
C GLU A 63 3.99 9.14 -0.08
N ARG A 64 2.79 9.70 0.15
CA ARG A 64 1.52 8.93 0.04
C ARG A 64 1.17 8.58 -1.40
N ARG A 65 1.41 9.51 -2.34
CA ARG A 65 0.91 9.42 -3.71
C ARG A 65 1.50 8.24 -4.51
N PRO A 66 2.81 7.94 -4.47
CA PRO A 66 3.38 6.82 -5.20
C PRO A 66 2.84 5.46 -4.72
N GLN A 67 2.59 5.31 -3.42
CA GLN A 67 2.02 4.07 -2.86
C GLN A 67 0.66 3.72 -3.48
N LEU A 68 -0.21 4.72 -3.69
CA LEU A 68 -1.50 4.55 -4.33
C LEU A 68 -1.39 4.18 -5.82
N LYS A 69 -0.37 4.68 -6.53
CA LYS A 69 -0.15 4.36 -7.95
C LYS A 69 0.37 2.94 -8.13
N ASN A 70 1.24 2.49 -7.24
CA ASN A 70 1.82 1.15 -7.29
C ASN A 70 0.79 0.08 -6.89
N GLY A 71 -0.06 0.34 -5.89
CA GLY A 71 -1.13 -0.58 -5.48
C GLY A 71 -2.17 -0.85 -6.58
N LYS A 72 -2.52 0.15 -7.40
CA LYS A 72 -3.50 -0.01 -8.50
C LYS A 72 -2.99 -0.81 -9.70
N ARG A 73 -1.69 -1.11 -9.79
CA ARG A 73 -1.13 -1.86 -10.92
C ARG A 73 -1.37 -3.37 -10.82
N HIS A 74 -1.66 -3.88 -9.62
CA HIS A 74 -1.80 -5.32 -9.37
C HIS A 74 -3.23 -5.86 -9.55
N ASP A 75 -4.19 -4.99 -9.89
CA ASP A 75 -5.60 -5.31 -10.18
C ASP A 75 -5.91 -5.42 -11.69
N LYS A 76 -4.88 -5.52 -12.55
CA LYS A 76 -5.04 -5.82 -13.98
C LYS A 76 -4.53 -7.21 -14.34
#